data_AF-A0A9K3M5M9-F1
#
_entry.id   AF-A0A9K3M5M9-F1
#
_cell.length_a   1.000
_cell.length_b   1.000
_cell.length_c   1.000
_cell.angle_alpha   90.00
_cell.angle_beta   90.00
_cell.angle_gamma   90.00
#
_symmetry.space_group_name_H-M   'P 1'
#
loop_
_entity.id
_entity.type
_entity.pdbx_description
1 polymer ?
#
loop_
_entity_poly.entity_id
_entity_poly.type
_entity_poly.pdbx_seq_one_letter_code
_entity_poly.pdbx_strand_id
1 'polypeptide(L)'
;MNHRTLALGARLPKVKRPPGTRPSEARNRSQVHLLSQKLQRMMDIERHHIISISNHDEDDIDLFRTWIDWCPKYEAVPGARGGKGLLHHVCRRCRKVCFHLLDKSDGVKQRLCLGCWVHCHDKNLLPNWYYHSPLNCNICKKTAKP
;
A
#
# COMPACT_ATOMS: atom_id res chain seq x y z
N MET A 1 77.30 -20.39 4.78
CA MET A 1 76.59 -21.04 3.65
C MET A 1 75.16 -21.33 4.09
N ASN A 2 74.19 -21.01 3.22
CA ASN A 2 72.78 -21.44 3.20
C ASN A 2 71.86 -20.83 4.29
N HIS A 3 70.95 -19.89 3.98
CA HIS A 3 69.73 -19.90 3.15
C HIS A 3 68.44 -20.15 3.96
N ARG A 4 67.46 -19.27 3.71
CA ARG A 4 65.99 -19.43 3.76
C ARG A 4 65.23 -19.04 5.04
N THR A 5 64.76 -17.80 5.00
CA THR A 5 63.36 -17.36 5.14
C THR A 5 62.30 -18.47 5.06
N LEU A 6 61.24 -18.39 5.89
CA LEU A 6 59.86 -18.61 5.43
C LEU A 6 58.86 -18.01 6.45
N ALA A 7 58.14 -16.98 5.98
CA ALA A 7 57.00 -16.38 6.65
C ALA A 7 55.75 -17.26 6.49
N LEU A 8 55.05 -17.56 7.59
CA LEU A 8 53.74 -18.19 7.58
C LEU A 8 52.66 -17.11 7.43
N GLY A 9 52.23 -16.89 6.19
CA GLY A 9 51.09 -16.03 5.86
C GLY A 9 50.18 -16.76 4.87
N ALA A 10 49.54 -17.85 5.30
CA ALA A 10 48.58 -18.56 4.46
C ALA A 10 47.30 -17.71 4.27
N ARG A 11 47.13 -17.12 3.08
CA ARG A 11 45.86 -16.54 2.65
C ARG A 11 44.93 -17.65 2.16
N LEU A 12 43.79 -17.80 2.82
CA LEU A 12 42.67 -18.61 2.33
C LEU A 12 42.17 -18.06 0.97
N PRO A 13 41.73 -18.94 0.05
CA PRO A 13 41.22 -18.51 -1.25
C PRO A 13 39.90 -17.74 -1.10
N LYS A 14 39.82 -16.58 -1.75
CA LYS A 14 38.59 -15.78 -1.83
C LYS A 14 37.54 -16.55 -2.62
N VAL A 15 36.57 -17.13 -1.93
CA VAL A 15 35.33 -17.63 -2.53
C VAL A 15 34.63 -16.46 -3.22
N LYS A 16 34.51 -16.50 -4.56
CA LYS A 16 33.69 -15.56 -5.32
C LYS A 16 32.23 -15.76 -4.88
N ARG A 17 31.68 -14.81 -4.12
CA ARG A 17 30.24 -14.75 -3.85
C ARG A 17 29.50 -14.57 -5.18
N PRO A 18 28.40 -15.30 -5.43
CA PRO A 18 27.54 -15.04 -6.59
C PRO A 18 27.02 -13.59 -6.54
N PRO A 19 26.63 -13.00 -7.69
CA PRO A 19 26.20 -11.61 -7.75
C PRO A 19 25.00 -11.42 -6.83
N GLY A 20 25.22 -10.66 -5.76
CA GLY A 20 24.18 -10.38 -4.78
C GLY A 20 23.07 -9.55 -5.41
N THR A 21 21.83 -10.01 -5.26
CA THR A 21 20.69 -9.10 -5.23
C THR A 21 21.01 -8.02 -4.20
N ARG A 22 20.99 -6.75 -4.63
CA ARG A 22 21.33 -5.65 -3.73
C ARG A 22 20.35 -5.70 -2.56
N PRO A 23 20.79 -5.57 -1.30
CA PRO A 23 19.90 -5.56 -0.14
C PRO A 23 18.74 -4.57 -0.26
N SER A 24 18.91 -3.50 -1.05
CA SER A 24 17.89 -2.51 -1.38
C SER A 24 16.74 -3.04 -2.23
N GLU A 25 17.01 -3.92 -3.21
CA GLU A 25 15.99 -4.44 -4.13
C GLU A 25 15.12 -5.52 -3.47
N ALA A 26 15.73 -6.40 -2.68
CA ALA A 26 15.01 -7.42 -1.91
C ALA A 26 14.13 -6.77 -0.81
N ARG A 27 14.64 -5.74 -0.13
CA ARG A 27 13.88 -4.96 0.86
C ARG A 27 12.68 -4.26 0.22
N ASN A 28 12.84 -3.69 -0.98
CA ASN A 28 11.75 -3.03 -1.71
C ASN A 28 10.63 -4.03 -2.09
N ARG A 29 10.99 -5.20 -2.66
CA ARG A 29 9.99 -6.24 -3.02
C ARG A 29 9.18 -6.74 -1.82
N SER A 30 9.82 -6.93 -0.67
CA SER A 30 9.14 -7.38 0.54
C SER A 30 8.13 -6.35 1.08
N GLN A 31 8.45 -5.05 0.96
CA GLN A 31 7.57 -3.96 1.38
C GLN A 31 6.38 -3.81 0.43
N VAL A 32 6.62 -3.91 -0.88
CA VAL A 32 5.57 -3.91 -1.90
C VAL A 32 4.60 -5.06 -1.66
N HIS A 33 5.10 -6.27 -1.43
CA HIS A 33 4.25 -7.44 -1.18
C HIS A 33 3.39 -7.29 0.08
N LEU A 34 3.97 -6.85 1.21
CA LEU A 34 3.22 -6.58 2.43
C LEU A 34 2.15 -5.51 2.22
N LEU A 35 2.46 -4.48 1.43
CA LEU A 35 1.52 -3.42 1.13
C LEU A 35 0.38 -3.90 0.22
N SER A 36 0.67 -4.73 -0.79
CA SER A 36 -0.37 -5.36 -1.61
C SER A 36 -1.33 -6.18 -0.76
N GLN A 37 -0.83 -6.97 0.21
CA GLN A 37 -1.69 -7.72 1.13
C GLN A 37 -2.57 -6.79 1.98
N LYS A 38 -2.02 -5.68 2.47
CA LYS A 38 -2.79 -4.67 3.22
C LYS A 38 -3.87 -4.03 2.37
N LEU A 39 -3.54 -3.65 1.13
CA LEU A 39 -4.49 -3.07 0.19
C LEU A 39 -5.61 -4.06 -0.16
N GLN A 40 -5.28 -5.33 -0.39
CA GLN A 40 -6.26 -6.38 -0.64
C GLN A 40 -7.22 -6.52 0.55
N ARG A 41 -6.69 -6.57 1.79
CA ARG A 41 -7.53 -6.64 2.98
C ARG A 41 -8.43 -5.42 3.13
N MET A 42 -7.93 -4.21 2.85
CA MET A 42 -8.75 -3.00 2.84
C MET A 42 -9.88 -3.12 1.81
N MET A 43 -9.58 -3.65 0.61
CA MET A 43 -10.58 -3.87 -0.44
C MET A 43 -11.67 -4.83 0.00
N ASP A 44 -11.31 -5.91 0.68
CA ASP A 44 -12.30 -6.87 1.16
C ASP A 44 -13.23 -6.26 2.22
N ILE A 45 -12.68 -5.43 3.12
CA ILE A 45 -13.45 -4.71 4.14
C ILE A 45 -14.41 -3.71 3.50
N GLU A 46 -13.91 -2.90 2.56
CA GLU A 46 -14.63 -1.76 1.97
C GLU A 46 -15.28 -2.08 0.63
N ARG A 47 -15.38 -3.36 0.26
CA ARG A 47 -15.93 -3.82 -1.02
C ARG A 47 -17.31 -3.24 -1.33
N HIS A 48 -18.10 -3.01 -0.29
CA HIS A 48 -19.45 -2.47 -0.39
C HIS A 48 -19.51 -1.00 -0.81
N HIS A 49 -18.39 -0.27 -0.76
CA HIS A 49 -18.25 1.11 -1.26
C HIS A 49 -17.69 1.20 -2.69
N ILE A 50 -17.27 0.07 -3.28
CA ILE A 50 -16.71 0.02 -4.62
C ILE A 50 -17.84 0.05 -5.66
N ILE A 51 -17.75 1.01 -6.59
CA ILE A 51 -18.67 1.21 -7.71
C ILE A 51 -18.25 0.32 -8.88
N SER A 52 -16.96 0.30 -9.20
CA SER A 52 -16.40 -0.54 -10.27
C SER A 52 -14.90 -0.75 -10.08
N ILE A 53 -14.39 -1.84 -10.67
CA ILE A 53 -12.97 -2.18 -10.76
C ILE A 53 -12.67 -2.43 -12.23
N SER A 54 -11.63 -1.77 -12.76
CA SER A 54 -11.09 -2.07 -14.09
C SER A 54 -9.58 -2.32 -14.02
N ASN A 55 -9.17 -3.43 -14.61
CA ASN A 55 -7.77 -3.85 -14.71
C ASN A 55 -7.29 -3.69 -16.15
N HIS A 56 -5.99 -3.42 -16.33
CA HIS A 56 -5.36 -3.33 -17.64
C HIS A 56 -4.74 -4.65 -18.13
N ASP A 57 -4.48 -5.61 -17.23
CA ASP A 57 -3.82 -6.89 -17.53
C ASP A 57 -4.64 -8.07 -16.95
N GLU A 58 -4.74 -9.18 -17.69
CA GLU A 58 -5.75 -10.25 -17.46
C GLU A 58 -5.34 -11.31 -16.41
N ASP A 59 -4.07 -11.38 -16.00
CA ASP A 59 -3.59 -12.54 -15.23
C ASP A 59 -3.32 -12.27 -13.74
N ASP A 60 -3.15 -11.02 -13.30
CA ASP A 60 -2.95 -10.66 -11.89
C ASP A 60 -3.46 -9.25 -11.57
N ILE A 61 -4.16 -9.09 -10.44
CA ILE A 61 -4.62 -7.76 -9.98
C ILE A 61 -3.45 -7.01 -9.34
N ASP A 62 -2.74 -6.21 -10.14
CA ASP A 62 -1.82 -5.20 -9.61
C ASP A 62 -2.62 -4.01 -9.06
N LEU A 63 -2.87 -4.01 -7.74
CA LEU A 63 -3.62 -2.96 -7.04
C LEU A 63 -3.05 -1.54 -7.20
N PHE A 64 -1.78 -1.40 -7.61
CA PHE A 64 -1.19 -0.10 -7.91
C PHE A 64 -1.50 0.40 -9.33
N ARG A 65 -1.89 -0.51 -10.25
CA ARG A 65 -2.28 -0.22 -11.64
C ARG A 65 -3.76 -0.38 -11.91
N THR A 66 -4.49 -1.06 -11.03
CA THR A 66 -5.94 -1.18 -11.07
C THR A 66 -6.59 0.19 -10.90
N TRP A 67 -7.60 0.46 -11.71
CA TRP A 67 -8.50 1.58 -11.50
C TRP A 67 -9.67 1.12 -10.64
N ILE A 68 -9.86 1.76 -9.49
CA ILE A 68 -10.98 1.50 -8.59
C ILE A 68 -11.79 2.78 -8.47
N ASP A 69 -13.06 2.72 -8.89
CA ASP A 69 -14.02 3.78 -8.59
C ASP A 69 -14.80 3.38 -7.33
N TRP A 70 -14.85 4.27 -6.36
CA TRP A 70 -15.50 4.02 -5.07
C TRP A 70 -16.01 5.33 -4.46
N CYS A 71 -17.01 5.20 -3.61
CA CYS A 71 -17.55 6.34 -2.86
C CYS A 71 -18.01 5.90 -1.47
N PRO A 72 -17.65 6.63 -0.40
CA PRO A 72 -18.12 6.30 0.95
C PRO A 72 -19.64 6.47 1.14
N LYS A 73 -20.32 7.12 0.18
CA LYS A 73 -21.79 7.24 0.16
C LYS A 73 -22.47 6.17 -0.69
N TYR A 74 -21.71 5.37 -1.43
CA TYR A 74 -22.24 4.29 -2.23
C TYR A 74 -22.28 3.01 -1.38
N GLU A 75 -23.39 2.30 -1.42
CA GLU A 75 -23.56 1.03 -0.72
C GLU A 75 -24.12 0.01 -1.73
N ALA A 76 -23.26 -0.90 -2.20
CA ALA A 76 -23.64 -1.94 -3.16
C ALA A 76 -24.68 -2.91 -2.59
N VAL A 77 -24.73 -3.05 -1.26
CA VAL A 77 -25.66 -3.94 -0.55
C VAL A 77 -26.58 -3.11 0.32
N PRO A 78 -27.91 -3.13 0.08
CA PRO A 78 -28.89 -2.47 0.94
C PRO A 78 -28.78 -2.96 2.38
N GLY A 79 -28.53 -2.05 3.33
CA GLY A 79 -28.40 -2.39 4.75
C GLY A 79 -26.98 -2.76 5.20
N ALA A 80 -25.98 -2.62 4.33
CA ALA A 80 -24.58 -2.61 4.77
C ALA A 80 -24.42 -1.56 5.87
N ARG A 81 -24.04 -1.98 7.08
CA ARG A 81 -23.80 -1.07 8.22
C ARG A 81 -22.43 -0.40 8.10
N GLY A 82 -21.97 -0.09 6.89
CA GLY A 82 -20.90 0.87 6.61
C GLY A 82 -21.45 2.25 6.96
N GLY A 83 -21.66 2.47 8.26
CA GLY A 83 -22.57 3.48 8.75
C GLY A 83 -22.25 4.85 8.20
N LYS A 84 -23.25 5.73 8.25
CA LYS A 84 -23.23 7.20 8.07
C LYS A 84 -21.95 7.97 8.49
N GLY A 85 -20.98 7.36 9.15
CA GLY A 85 -19.69 7.95 9.49
C GLY A 85 -18.65 7.85 8.37
N LEU A 86 -18.55 8.91 7.57
CA LEU A 86 -17.31 9.33 6.88
C LEU A 86 -16.07 9.28 7.79
N LEU A 87 -16.25 9.27 9.12
CA LEU A 87 -15.22 9.31 10.15
C LEU A 87 -14.17 8.20 10.05
N HIS A 88 -14.52 7.00 9.55
CA HIS A 88 -13.55 5.91 9.39
C HIS A 88 -12.79 5.97 8.06
N HIS A 89 -13.18 6.86 7.14
CA HIS A 89 -12.46 7.20 5.93
C HIS A 89 -11.69 8.52 6.07
N VAL A 90 -12.03 9.40 7.02
CA VAL A 90 -11.36 10.70 7.17
C VAL A 90 -10.12 10.56 8.04
N CYS A 91 -8.95 10.75 7.44
CA CYS A 91 -7.71 10.78 8.19
C CYS A 91 -7.65 12.01 9.09
N ARG A 92 -7.43 11.82 10.39
CA ARG A 92 -7.33 12.94 11.34
C ARG A 92 -6.10 13.83 11.09
N ARG A 93 -5.04 13.29 10.49
CA ARG A 93 -3.78 14.00 10.21
C ARG A 93 -3.85 14.87 8.95
N CYS A 94 -4.26 14.31 7.81
CA CYS A 94 -4.31 15.04 6.55
C CYS A 94 -5.71 15.51 6.13
N ARG A 95 -6.75 15.15 6.89
CA ARG A 95 -8.17 15.49 6.66
C ARG A 95 -8.74 15.01 5.32
N LYS A 96 -7.98 14.24 4.53
CA LYS A 96 -8.45 13.61 3.29
C LYS A 96 -9.36 12.42 3.59
N VAL A 97 -10.34 12.20 2.71
CA VAL A 97 -11.18 11.00 2.67
C VAL A 97 -10.40 9.92 1.92
N CYS A 98 -10.02 8.84 2.62
CA CYS A 98 -9.32 7.70 2.06
C CYS A 98 -10.16 6.43 2.09
N PHE A 99 -9.80 5.48 1.26
CA PHE A 99 -10.51 4.21 1.12
C PHE A 99 -10.69 3.49 2.46
N HIS A 100 -9.62 3.38 3.25
CA HIS A 100 -9.69 2.86 4.61
C HIS A 100 -8.57 3.44 5.47
N LEU A 101 -8.80 3.65 6.77
CA LEU A 101 -7.74 3.97 7.72
C LEU A 101 -7.02 2.70 8.18
N LEU A 102 -5.70 2.78 8.39
CA LEU A 102 -4.92 1.69 8.95
C LEU A 102 -5.39 1.34 10.36
N ASP A 103 -5.34 0.05 10.69
CA ASP A 103 -5.69 -0.43 12.01
C ASP A 103 -4.53 -0.23 12.99
N LYS A 104 -4.84 -0.17 14.29
CA LYS A 104 -3.81 -0.06 15.33
C LYS A 104 -2.83 -1.24 15.30
N SER A 105 -3.27 -2.41 14.81
CA SER A 105 -2.44 -3.60 14.60
C SER A 105 -1.34 -3.41 13.54
N ASP A 106 -1.39 -2.35 12.73
CA ASP A 106 -0.35 -1.99 11.78
C ASP A 106 0.86 -1.26 12.42
N GLY A 107 0.98 -1.32 13.75
CA GLY A 107 2.05 -0.66 14.49
C GLY A 107 1.86 0.86 14.65
N VAL A 108 0.66 1.37 14.35
CA VAL A 108 0.32 2.80 14.45
C VAL A 108 -0.46 3.08 15.73
N LYS A 109 0.03 4.05 16.54
CA LYS A 109 -0.66 4.47 17.78
C LYS A 109 -2.03 5.10 17.52
N GLN A 110 -2.27 5.60 16.30
CA GLN A 110 -3.50 6.24 15.87
C GLN A 110 -3.91 5.71 14.49
N ARG A 111 -5.22 5.65 14.21
CA ARG A 111 -5.75 5.32 12.88
C ARG A 111 -5.31 6.38 11.88
N LEU A 112 -4.28 6.08 11.11
CA LEU A 112 -3.72 6.94 10.05
C LEU A 112 -4.13 6.42 8.69
N CYS A 113 -4.22 7.28 7.68
CA CYS A 113 -4.33 6.80 6.31
C CYS A 113 -2.99 6.27 5.83
N LEU A 114 -3.03 5.39 4.82
CA LEU A 114 -1.85 4.83 4.18
C LEU A 114 -0.91 5.93 3.70
N GLY A 115 -1.41 6.99 3.06
CA GLY A 115 -0.59 8.13 2.63
C GLY A 115 0.18 8.84 3.77
N CYS A 116 -0.42 8.95 4.96
CA CYS A 116 0.26 9.50 6.14
C CYS A 116 1.28 8.52 6.75
N TRP A 117 1.09 7.22 6.54
CA TRP A 117 2.01 6.18 6.98
C TRP A 117 3.20 6.01 6.02
N VAL A 118 2.97 6.04 4.69
CA VAL A 118 4.04 5.94 3.67
C VAL A 118 4.86 7.23 3.51
N HIS A 119 4.53 8.31 4.23
CA HIS A 119 5.22 9.60 4.13
C HIS A 119 6.73 9.54 4.47
N CYS A 120 7.21 8.42 5.01
CA CYS A 120 8.61 8.15 5.32
C CYS A 120 9.29 7.15 4.35
N HIS A 121 8.61 6.65 3.31
CA HIS A 121 9.07 5.50 2.53
C HIS A 121 9.13 5.76 1.01
N ASP A 122 7.98 5.89 0.32
CA ASP A 122 7.92 6.19 -1.13
C ASP A 122 6.48 6.61 -1.50
N LYS A 123 6.34 7.70 -2.27
CA LYS A 123 5.03 8.20 -2.74
C LYS A 123 4.42 7.31 -3.83
N ASN A 124 5.23 6.53 -4.54
CA ASN A 124 4.78 5.61 -5.58
C ASN A 124 4.04 4.38 -5.01
N LEU A 125 4.10 4.19 -3.70
CA LEU A 125 3.40 3.13 -2.98
C LEU A 125 1.97 3.52 -2.56
N LEU A 126 1.41 4.61 -3.11
CA LEU A 126 0.02 4.98 -2.88
C LEU A 126 -0.78 4.79 -4.17
N PRO A 127 -1.75 3.87 -4.21
CA PRO A 127 -2.61 3.72 -5.38
C PRO A 127 -3.37 5.02 -5.68
N ASN A 128 -3.54 5.33 -6.96
CA ASN A 128 -4.18 6.57 -7.42
C ASN A 128 -5.64 6.71 -6.93
N TRP A 129 -6.33 5.58 -6.74
CA TRP A 129 -7.71 5.49 -6.27
C TRP A 129 -7.84 5.59 -4.74
N TYR A 130 -6.75 5.56 -3.98
CA TYR A 130 -6.81 5.45 -2.52
C TYR A 130 -7.53 6.63 -1.84
N TYR A 131 -7.46 7.84 -2.42
CA TYR A 131 -8.18 9.00 -1.90
C TYR A 131 -9.43 9.30 -2.72
N HIS A 132 -10.53 9.57 -2.03
CA HIS A 132 -11.77 9.98 -2.66
C HIS A 132 -11.78 11.48 -2.95
N SER A 133 -12.28 11.85 -4.14
CA SER A 133 -12.57 13.24 -4.50
C SER A 133 -14.09 13.45 -4.64
N PRO A 134 -14.74 14.12 -3.67
CA PRO A 134 -16.18 14.42 -3.77
C PRO A 134 -16.54 15.27 -5.00
N LEU A 135 -15.62 16.14 -5.44
CA LEU A 135 -15.81 17.02 -6.59
C LEU A 135 -15.91 16.26 -7.91
N ASN A 136 -15.26 15.10 -8.00
CA ASN A 136 -15.23 14.28 -9.22
C ASN A 136 -16.19 13.08 -9.15
N CYS A 137 -16.77 12.82 -7.98
CA CYS A 137 -17.64 11.66 -7.77
C CYS A 137 -19.10 11.93 -8.15
N ASN A 138 -19.63 11.14 -9.08
CA ASN A 138 -21.02 11.21 -9.52
C ASN A 138 -22.03 10.91 -8.39
N ILE A 139 -21.71 9.99 -7.48
CA ILE A 139 -22.55 9.67 -6.31
C ILE A 139 -22.62 10.86 -5.34
N CYS A 140 -21.48 11.48 -5.06
CA CYS A 140 -21.41 12.68 -4.22
C CYS A 140 -22.20 13.84 -4.82
N LYS A 141 -22.12 14.05 -6.14
CA LYS A 141 -22.89 15.10 -6.84
C LYS A 141 -24.41 14.86 -6.78
N LYS A 142 -24.85 13.62 -6.95
CA LYS A 142 -26.28 13.26 -6.90
C LYS A 142 -26.89 13.43 -5.50
N THR A 143 -26.11 13.16 -4.46
CA THR A 143 -26.53 13.29 -3.05
C THR A 143 -26.31 14.70 -2.47
N ALA A 144 -25.77 15.63 -3.26
CA ALA A 144 -25.55 17.03 -2.87
C ALA A 144 -26.68 17.97 -3.32
N LYS A 145 -27.80 17.45 -3.84
CA LYS A 145 -28.98 18.27 -4.10
C LYS A 145 -29.58 18.77 -2.77
N PRO A 146 -29.96 20.06 -2.69
CA PRO A 146 -30.43 20.71 -1.47
C PRO A 146 -31.70 20.07 -0.90
#